data_AF-A0A9Q0UKZ9-F1
#
_entry.id   AF-A0A9Q0UKZ9-F1
#
_cell.length_a   1.000
_cell.length_b   1.000
_cell.length_c   1.000
_cell.angle_alpha   90.00
_cell.angle_beta   90.00
_cell.angle_gamma   90.00
#
_symmetry.space_group_name_H-M   'P 1'
#
loop_
_entity.id
_entity.type
_entity.pdbx_description
1 polymer ?
#
loop_
_entity_poly.entity_id
_entity_poly.type
_entity_poly.pdbx_seq_one_letter_code
_entity_poly.pdbx_strand_id
1 'polypeptide(L)'
;MGRKMIKSIASSTLSRSLPSANGLILDELEDDSVNLIKAEASLDYLCNLSPHRYEALYAKMLPESILGETFLEKYIDHSDAVTVIDEKRTYVVRAPAKHPIYENFRVKAFKALLTSSSSDEQLTALGELLYQCHYSYGACGLGSDGTDRLVRLVQEMQHGKPSSSEDGTLYGAKITGGGSGGTVCVIGRNCLRSSQQILEIQHRYKGGTGYLPFIFEGSSPGSGKFGYLRIRRPLSRT
;
A
#
# COMPACT_ATOMS: atom_id res chain seq x y z
N MET A 1 9.50 1.18 12.68
CA MET A 1 9.19 2.16 13.74
C MET A 1 7.70 2.23 14.09
N GLY A 2 6.79 2.60 13.16
CA GLY A 2 5.35 2.74 13.47
C GLY A 2 4.69 1.55 14.17
N ARG A 3 5.02 0.31 13.77
CA ARG A 3 4.55 -0.92 14.44
C ARG A 3 4.89 -0.93 15.94
N LYS A 4 6.12 -0.61 16.31
CA LYS A 4 6.58 -0.58 17.72
C LYS A 4 5.82 0.47 18.53
N MET A 5 5.59 1.64 17.93
CA MET A 5 4.83 2.71 18.55
C MET A 5 3.36 2.31 18.80
N ILE A 6 2.70 1.71 17.80
CA ILE A 6 1.32 1.21 17.93
C ILE A 6 1.23 0.16 19.04
N LYS A 7 2.13 -0.84 19.05
CA LYS A 7 2.16 -1.87 20.09
C LYS A 7 2.33 -1.26 21.47
N SER A 8 3.26 -0.31 21.62
CA SER A 8 3.50 0.39 22.88
C SER A 8 2.29 1.20 23.35
N ILE A 9 1.60 1.93 22.45
CA ILE A 9 0.37 2.66 22.78
C ILE A 9 -0.70 1.68 23.25
N ALA A 10 -0.95 0.62 22.49
CA ALA A 10 -1.94 -0.42 22.84
C ALA A 10 -1.65 -1.08 24.19
N SER A 11 -0.40 -1.46 24.46
CA SER A 11 0.02 -2.01 25.76
C SER A 11 -0.20 -1.02 26.91
N SER A 12 0.08 0.27 26.68
CA SER A 12 -0.14 1.30 27.69
C SER A 12 -1.63 1.50 28.00
N THR A 13 -2.48 1.48 26.98
CA THR A 13 -3.94 1.53 27.13
C THR A 13 -4.43 0.32 27.93
N LEU A 14 -3.99 -0.90 27.57
CA LEU A 14 -4.35 -2.12 28.28
C LEU A 14 -3.96 -2.08 29.76
N SER A 15 -2.77 -1.56 30.08
CA SER A 15 -2.31 -1.43 31.47
C SER A 15 -3.13 -0.43 32.29
N ARG A 16 -3.70 0.60 31.67
CA ARG A 16 -4.59 1.58 32.34
C ARG A 16 -6.01 1.06 32.52
N SER A 17 -6.45 0.13 31.68
CA SER A 17 -7.77 -0.50 31.73
C SER A 17 -7.85 -1.67 32.72
N LEU A 18 -6.71 -2.21 33.18
CA LEU A 18 -6.67 -3.22 34.23
C LEU A 18 -6.84 -2.56 35.61
N PRO A 19 -7.64 -3.12 36.52
CA PRO A 19 -7.92 -2.47 37.80
C PRO A 19 -6.65 -2.30 38.62
N SER A 20 -6.36 -1.05 39.01
CA SER A 20 -5.47 -0.75 40.11
C SER A 20 -6.06 -1.34 41.39
N ALA A 21 -5.22 -1.76 42.34
CA ALA A 21 -5.62 -2.33 43.62
C ALA A 21 -6.53 -1.43 44.48
N ASN A 22 -6.80 -0.19 44.05
CA ASN A 22 -7.77 0.71 44.64
C ASN A 22 -8.91 0.99 43.66
N GLY A 23 -10.04 0.30 43.86
CA GLY A 23 -11.22 0.26 43.00
C GLY A 23 -11.89 1.61 42.76
N LEU A 24 -11.45 2.31 41.71
CA LEU A 24 -12.28 3.27 40.97
C LEU A 24 -12.35 2.78 39.54
N ILE A 25 -13.48 2.15 39.24
CA ILE A 25 -13.78 1.42 38.01
C ILE A 25 -14.06 2.46 36.90
N LEU A 26 -13.32 2.40 35.79
CA LEU A 26 -13.82 2.90 34.51
C LEU A 26 -14.55 1.71 33.86
N ASP A 27 -15.79 1.50 34.28
CA ASP A 27 -16.73 0.55 33.69
C ASP A 27 -17.09 1.17 32.34
N GLU A 28 -16.74 0.50 31.23
CA GLU A 28 -17.21 0.72 29.83
C GLU A 28 -16.14 0.37 28.77
N LEU A 29 -15.45 -0.75 28.90
CA LEU A 29 -14.88 -1.41 27.72
C LEU A 29 -15.48 -2.81 27.65
N GLU A 30 -16.38 -3.02 26.70
CA GLU A 30 -16.91 -4.35 26.36
C GLU A 30 -15.73 -5.33 26.18
N ASP A 31 -15.87 -6.59 26.61
CA ASP A 31 -14.80 -7.61 26.58
C ASP A 31 -14.15 -7.73 25.19
N ASP A 32 -14.94 -7.54 24.13
CA ASP A 32 -14.48 -7.48 22.74
C ASP A 32 -13.49 -6.33 22.47
N SER A 33 -13.69 -5.17 23.07
CA SER A 33 -12.77 -4.03 22.95
C SER A 33 -11.42 -4.30 23.61
N VAL A 34 -11.40 -5.01 24.74
CA VAL A 34 -10.17 -5.40 25.43
C VAL A 34 -9.40 -6.44 24.60
N ASN A 35 -10.11 -7.41 24.01
CA ASN A 35 -9.51 -8.42 23.14
C ASN A 35 -8.87 -7.79 21.88
N LEU A 36 -9.53 -6.78 21.29
CA LEU A 36 -8.96 -6.04 20.16
C LEU A 36 -7.68 -5.30 20.54
N ILE A 37 -7.66 -4.55 21.65
CA ILE A 37 -6.47 -3.83 22.12
C ILE A 37 -5.33 -4.80 22.43
N LYS A 38 -5.63 -5.98 22.99
CA LYS A 38 -4.63 -7.02 23.24
C LYS A 38 -4.00 -7.55 21.95
N ALA A 39 -4.79 -7.77 20.89
CA ALA A 39 -4.28 -8.14 19.58
C ALA A 39 -3.44 -7.01 18.94
N GLU A 40 -3.84 -5.76 19.13
CA GLU A 40 -3.09 -4.58 18.67
C GLU A 40 -1.75 -4.42 19.41
N ALA A 41 -1.69 -4.77 20.70
CA ALA A 41 -0.48 -4.79 21.50
C ALA A 41 0.52 -5.88 21.07
N SER A 42 0.04 -7.01 20.54
CA SER A 42 0.88 -8.10 20.03
C SER A 42 1.14 -8.04 18.52
N LEU A 43 0.62 -7.03 17.81
CA LEU A 43 0.62 -6.93 16.35
C LEU A 43 1.93 -7.38 15.66
N ASP A 44 1.81 -8.34 14.74
CA ASP A 44 2.95 -8.85 13.95
C ASP A 44 3.22 -7.98 12.73
N TYR A 45 2.19 -7.62 11.97
CA TYR A 45 2.32 -6.81 10.77
C TYR A 45 1.34 -5.65 10.80
N LEU A 46 1.77 -4.47 10.33
CA LEU A 46 0.91 -3.29 10.27
C LEU A 46 -0.35 -3.55 9.44
N CYS A 47 -0.26 -4.32 8.35
CA CYS A 47 -1.41 -4.67 7.53
C CYS A 47 -2.49 -5.51 8.24
N ASN A 48 -2.21 -6.06 9.42
CA ASN A 48 -3.22 -6.75 10.23
C ASN A 48 -4.09 -5.78 11.05
N LEU A 49 -3.69 -4.52 11.18
CA LEU A 49 -4.52 -3.47 11.75
C LEU A 49 -5.49 -2.95 10.67
N SER A 50 -6.76 -2.75 11.02
CA SER A 50 -7.73 -2.18 10.08
C SER A 50 -7.69 -0.64 10.08
N PRO A 51 -8.07 0.03 8.96
CA PRO A 51 -8.03 1.48 8.86
C PRO A 51 -8.83 2.22 9.95
N HIS A 52 -10.03 1.75 10.29
CA HIS A 52 -10.87 2.43 11.29
C HIS A 52 -10.23 2.40 12.69
N ARG A 53 -9.57 1.29 13.04
CA ARG A 53 -8.81 1.16 14.30
C ARG A 53 -7.64 2.12 14.32
N TYR A 54 -6.90 2.18 13.21
CA TYR A 54 -5.79 3.11 13.03
C TYR A 54 -6.22 4.57 13.21
N GLU A 55 -7.27 5.02 12.52
CA GLU A 55 -7.74 6.40 12.59
C GLU A 55 -8.28 6.77 13.97
N ALA A 56 -9.03 5.87 14.61
CA ALA A 56 -9.65 6.13 15.89
C ALA A 56 -8.62 6.29 17.02
N LEU A 57 -7.58 5.44 17.06
CA LEU A 57 -6.67 5.37 18.21
C LEU A 57 -5.25 5.85 17.96
N TYR A 58 -4.72 5.66 16.75
CA TYR A 58 -3.28 5.68 16.53
C TYR A 58 -2.81 6.82 15.64
N ALA A 59 -3.61 7.23 14.64
CA ALA A 59 -3.20 8.19 13.61
C ALA A 59 -2.69 9.51 14.20
N LYS A 60 -3.38 10.05 15.22
CA LYS A 60 -3.02 11.31 15.88
C LYS A 60 -1.84 11.16 16.87
N MET A 61 -1.61 9.94 17.35
CA MET A 61 -0.58 9.65 18.36
C MET A 61 0.79 9.38 17.74
N LEU A 62 0.84 8.94 16.48
CA LEU A 62 2.10 8.73 15.78
C LEU A 62 2.69 10.08 15.32
N PRO A 63 3.96 10.38 15.59
CA PRO A 63 4.60 11.57 15.04
C PRO A 63 4.78 11.44 13.52
N GLU A 64 4.89 12.56 12.82
CA GLU A 64 5.22 12.55 11.38
C GLU A 64 6.60 11.92 11.14
N SER A 65 7.58 12.28 11.95
CA SER A 65 8.93 11.74 11.92
C SER A 65 9.55 11.64 13.31
N ILE A 66 10.64 10.89 13.44
CA ILE A 66 11.41 10.75 14.69
C ILE A 66 12.90 10.61 14.39
N LEU A 67 13.75 11.17 15.25
CA LEU A 67 15.20 10.95 15.20
C LEU A 67 15.54 9.53 15.65
N GLY A 68 16.54 8.91 15.01
CA GLY A 68 16.97 7.55 15.29
C GLY A 68 17.32 7.34 16.76
N GLU A 69 18.12 8.23 17.34
CA GLU A 69 18.52 8.18 18.75
C GLU A 69 17.30 8.19 19.68
N THR A 70 16.37 9.12 19.48
CA THR A 70 15.15 9.24 20.29
C THR A 70 14.26 8.00 20.16
N PHE A 71 14.24 7.36 18.99
CA PHE A 71 13.53 6.10 18.82
C PHE A 71 14.21 4.96 19.59
N LEU A 72 15.54 4.85 19.51
CA LEU A 72 16.31 3.79 20.17
C LEU A 72 16.27 3.91 21.70
N GLU A 73 16.35 5.12 22.25
CA GLU A 73 16.19 5.37 23.70
C GLU A 73 14.87 4.82 24.24
N LYS A 74 13.79 4.94 23.46
CA LYS A 74 12.44 4.57 23.89
C LYS A 74 12.04 3.14 23.52
N TYR A 75 12.47 2.64 22.36
CA TYR A 75 11.97 1.40 21.78
C TYR A 75 13.03 0.32 21.57
N ILE A 76 14.32 0.63 21.82
CA ILE A 76 15.50 -0.24 21.72
C ILE A 76 15.82 -0.64 20.27
N ASP A 77 14.86 -1.15 19.52
CA ASP A 77 15.00 -1.54 18.11
C ASP A 77 13.67 -1.43 17.34
N HIS A 78 13.73 -1.62 16.02
CA HIS A 78 12.55 -1.75 15.14
C HIS A 78 12.18 -3.21 14.81
N SER A 79 12.96 -4.18 15.26
CA SER A 79 12.81 -5.63 15.00
C SER A 79 12.68 -5.96 13.51
N ASP A 80 13.58 -5.41 12.71
CA ASP A 80 13.83 -5.82 11.33
C ASP A 80 15.25 -6.40 11.27
N ALA A 81 15.38 -7.58 10.69
CA ALA A 81 16.65 -8.31 10.61
C ALA A 81 17.57 -7.79 9.48
N VAL A 82 17.05 -6.98 8.57
CA VAL A 82 17.76 -6.54 7.36
C VAL A 82 18.38 -5.14 7.51
N THR A 83 17.80 -4.28 8.34
CA THR A 83 18.20 -2.88 8.46
C THR A 83 18.61 -2.52 9.89
N VAL A 84 19.48 -1.52 10.03
CA VAL A 84 19.91 -0.95 11.32
C VAL A 84 19.52 0.52 11.37
N ILE A 85 19.10 1.01 12.53
CA ILE A 85 18.76 2.41 12.73
C ILE A 85 20.05 3.21 12.92
N ASP A 86 20.32 4.13 12.00
CA ASP A 86 21.29 5.21 12.19
C ASP A 86 20.70 6.24 13.17
N GLU A 87 21.36 6.41 14.31
CA GLU A 87 20.99 7.33 15.40
C GLU A 87 20.83 8.78 14.91
N LYS A 88 21.65 9.21 13.95
CA LYS A 88 21.72 10.60 13.50
C LYS A 88 20.71 10.94 12.41
N ARG A 89 19.92 9.97 11.95
CA ARG A 89 18.94 10.17 10.89
C ARG A 89 17.54 10.37 11.43
N THR A 90 16.80 11.27 10.79
CA THR A 90 15.36 11.42 11.01
C THR A 90 14.59 10.51 10.06
N TYR A 91 13.66 9.73 10.60
CA TYR A 91 12.84 8.77 9.86
C TYR A 91 11.39 9.23 9.84
N VAL A 92 10.75 9.20 8.66
CA VAL A 92 9.30 9.37 8.53
C VAL A 92 8.60 8.15 9.15
N VAL A 93 7.60 8.40 9.98
CA VAL A 93 6.90 7.34 10.73
C VAL A 93 5.46 7.21 10.26
N ARG A 94 4.70 8.30 10.25
CA ARG A 94 3.24 8.24 10.09
C ARG A 94 2.83 7.70 8.72
N ALA A 95 3.37 8.24 7.63
CA ALA A 95 3.02 7.78 6.29
C ALA A 95 3.43 6.32 6.02
N PRO A 96 4.67 5.86 6.30
CA PRO A 96 5.05 4.45 6.18
C PRO A 96 4.31 3.50 7.12
N ALA A 97 3.83 3.98 8.28
CA ALA A 97 2.98 3.18 9.16
C ALA A 97 1.57 3.01 8.58
N LYS A 98 1.00 4.12 8.07
CA LYS A 98 -0.33 4.18 7.45
C LYS A 98 -0.42 3.35 6.17
N HIS A 99 0.62 3.38 5.33
CA HIS A 99 0.60 2.76 4.01
C HIS A 99 0.18 1.28 4.02
N PRO A 100 0.85 0.35 4.72
CA PRO A 100 0.49 -1.08 4.69
C PRO A 100 -0.89 -1.39 5.29
N ILE A 101 -1.36 -0.59 6.24
CA ILE A 101 -2.72 -0.70 6.84
C ILE A 101 -3.77 -0.46 5.75
N TYR A 102 -3.64 0.69 5.08
CA TYR A 102 -4.58 1.12 4.06
C TYR A 102 -4.43 0.34 2.75
N GLU A 103 -3.20 0.02 2.34
CA GLU A 103 -2.94 -0.76 1.13
C GLU A 103 -3.56 -2.15 1.23
N ASN A 104 -3.50 -2.82 2.40
CA ASN A 104 -4.17 -4.10 2.59
C ASN A 104 -5.69 -4.00 2.45
N PHE A 105 -6.30 -2.92 2.99
CA PHE A 105 -7.72 -2.67 2.78
C PHE A 105 -8.04 -2.42 1.30
N ARG A 106 -7.26 -1.58 0.61
CA ARG A 106 -7.43 -1.33 -0.83
C ARG A 106 -7.29 -2.60 -1.65
N VAL A 107 -6.33 -3.48 -1.35
CA VAL A 107 -6.16 -4.76 -2.04
C VAL A 107 -7.38 -5.66 -1.86
N LYS A 108 -7.94 -5.76 -0.64
CA LYS A 108 -9.17 -6.52 -0.38
C LYS A 108 -10.37 -5.95 -1.11
N ALA A 109 -10.53 -4.62 -1.10
CA ALA A 109 -11.59 -3.92 -1.83
C ALA A 109 -11.44 -4.11 -3.35
N PHE A 110 -10.23 -3.96 -3.88
CA PHE A 110 -9.92 -4.17 -5.29
C PHE A 110 -10.24 -5.59 -5.72
N LYS A 111 -9.88 -6.60 -4.91
CA LYS A 111 -10.24 -8.00 -5.16
C LYS A 111 -11.75 -8.20 -5.21
N ALA A 112 -12.50 -7.64 -4.26
CA ALA A 112 -13.95 -7.75 -4.24
C ALA A 112 -14.59 -7.09 -5.49
N LEU A 113 -14.10 -5.92 -5.88
CA LEU A 113 -14.52 -5.23 -7.10
C LEU A 113 -14.20 -6.04 -8.36
N LEU A 114 -13.03 -6.66 -8.47
CA LEU A 114 -12.70 -7.52 -9.62
C LEU A 114 -13.66 -8.72 -9.77
N THR A 115 -14.32 -9.15 -8.70
CA THR A 115 -15.31 -10.24 -8.73
C THR A 115 -16.75 -9.78 -8.95
N SER A 116 -17.02 -8.48 -8.96
CA SER A 116 -18.36 -7.95 -9.25
C SER A 116 -18.65 -7.94 -10.75
N SER A 117 -19.93 -7.77 -11.11
CA SER A 117 -20.34 -7.52 -12.49
C SER A 117 -19.60 -6.31 -13.06
N SER A 118 -19.21 -6.42 -14.33
CA SER A 118 -18.51 -5.34 -15.02
C SER A 118 -19.43 -4.14 -15.27
N SER A 119 -19.01 -2.96 -14.83
CA SER A 119 -19.69 -1.68 -15.07
C SER A 119 -18.69 -0.52 -15.05
N ASP A 120 -19.11 0.66 -15.47
CA ASP A 120 -18.27 1.86 -15.41
C ASP A 120 -18.00 2.32 -13.99
N GLU A 121 -18.96 2.14 -13.08
CA GLU A 121 -18.79 2.41 -11.65
C GLU A 121 -17.75 1.47 -11.04
N GLN A 122 -17.76 0.18 -11.43
CA GLN A 122 -16.74 -0.77 -11.01
C GLN A 122 -15.35 -0.33 -11.48
N LEU A 123 -15.19 -0.01 -12.77
CA LEU A 123 -13.90 0.41 -13.34
C LEU A 123 -13.41 1.72 -12.72
N THR A 124 -14.33 2.67 -12.47
CA THR A 124 -14.03 3.93 -11.78
C THR A 124 -13.56 3.68 -10.35
N ALA A 125 -14.24 2.81 -9.60
CA ALA A 125 -13.84 2.46 -8.24
C ALA A 125 -12.47 1.75 -8.20
N LEU A 126 -12.21 0.81 -9.12
CA LEU A 126 -10.90 0.18 -9.27
C LEU A 126 -9.82 1.22 -9.57
N GLY A 127 -10.10 2.13 -10.51
CA GLY A 127 -9.17 3.20 -10.89
C GLY A 127 -8.84 4.15 -9.75
N GLU A 128 -9.85 4.57 -8.99
CA GLU A 128 -9.69 5.39 -7.79
C GLU A 128 -8.79 4.71 -6.75
N LEU A 129 -8.98 3.40 -6.52
CA LEU A 129 -8.12 2.62 -5.64
C LEU A 129 -6.66 2.61 -6.12
N LEU A 130 -6.40 2.51 -7.44
CA LEU A 130 -5.03 2.59 -7.98
C LEU A 130 -4.39 3.95 -7.67
N TYR A 131 -5.09 5.05 -7.92
CA TYR A 131 -4.56 6.39 -7.63
C TYR A 131 -4.26 6.55 -6.13
N GLN A 132 -5.16 6.11 -5.25
CA GLN A 132 -4.91 6.14 -3.81
C GLN A 132 -3.68 5.31 -3.40
N CYS A 133 -3.46 4.16 -4.04
CA CYS A 133 -2.25 3.37 -3.83
C CYS A 133 -1.00 4.16 -4.25
N HIS A 134 -1.03 4.79 -5.43
CA HIS A 134 0.10 5.59 -5.95
C HIS A 134 0.49 6.74 -5.02
N TYR A 135 -0.48 7.56 -4.60
CA TYR A 135 -0.20 8.68 -3.69
C TYR A 135 0.22 8.20 -2.30
N SER A 136 -0.35 7.10 -1.80
CA SER A 136 0.07 6.52 -0.53
C SER A 136 1.51 6.01 -0.57
N TYR A 137 1.95 5.48 -1.71
CA TYR A 137 3.32 5.02 -1.94
C TYR A 137 4.30 6.20 -2.05
N GLY A 138 3.92 7.24 -2.78
CA GLY A 138 4.67 8.50 -2.87
C GLY A 138 4.86 9.17 -1.51
N ALA A 139 3.82 9.20 -0.67
CA ALA A 139 3.90 9.73 0.70
C ALA A 139 4.88 8.98 1.61
N CYS A 140 5.28 7.75 1.26
CA CYS A 140 6.34 7.01 1.95
C CYS A 140 7.75 7.41 1.50
N GLY A 141 7.88 8.33 0.54
CA GLY A 141 9.16 8.68 -0.08
C GLY A 141 9.64 7.66 -1.12
N LEU A 142 8.76 6.78 -1.59
CA LEU A 142 9.09 5.70 -2.55
C LEU A 142 8.67 6.01 -3.99
N GLY A 143 8.05 7.18 -4.22
CA GLY A 143 7.62 7.65 -5.54
C GLY A 143 8.80 8.03 -6.46
N SER A 144 8.47 8.50 -7.67
CA SER A 144 9.46 9.05 -8.60
C SER A 144 8.82 9.99 -9.60
N ASP A 145 9.53 11.05 -10.00
CA ASP A 145 9.01 12.03 -10.96
C ASP A 145 8.55 11.39 -12.28
N GLY A 146 9.27 10.34 -12.73
CA GLY A 146 8.92 9.62 -13.95
C GLY A 146 7.59 8.88 -13.85
N THR A 147 7.39 8.10 -12.79
CA THR A 147 6.12 7.38 -12.58
C THR A 147 4.98 8.35 -12.31
N ASP A 148 5.23 9.42 -11.56
CA ASP A 148 4.24 10.44 -11.24
C ASP A 148 3.78 11.16 -12.51
N ARG A 149 4.71 11.45 -13.43
CA ARG A 149 4.37 12.03 -14.72
C ARG A 149 3.54 11.09 -15.59
N LEU A 150 3.86 9.80 -15.64
CA LEU A 150 3.03 8.81 -16.36
C LEU A 150 1.61 8.74 -15.78
N VAL A 151 1.47 8.70 -14.45
CA VAL A 151 0.17 8.70 -13.79
C VAL A 151 -0.62 9.98 -14.11
N ARG A 152 0.04 11.15 -14.09
CA ARG A 152 -0.61 12.42 -14.51
C ARG A 152 -1.07 12.40 -15.96
N LEU A 153 -0.28 11.87 -16.89
CA LEU A 153 -0.69 11.73 -18.29
C LEU A 153 -1.92 10.82 -18.45
N VAL A 154 -2.03 9.75 -17.64
CA VAL A 154 -3.23 8.91 -17.60
C VAL A 154 -4.44 9.71 -17.10
N GLN A 155 -4.28 10.47 -16.01
CA GLN A 155 -5.34 11.35 -15.48
C GLN A 155 -5.79 12.38 -16.53
N GLU A 156 -4.86 13.00 -17.25
CA GLU A 156 -5.14 13.93 -18.35
C GLU A 156 -5.93 13.25 -19.48
N MET A 157 -5.58 12.02 -19.86
CA MET A 157 -6.33 11.26 -20.87
C MET A 157 -7.72 10.85 -20.38
N GLN A 158 -7.85 10.51 -19.10
CA GLN A 158 -9.11 10.11 -18.46
C GLN A 158 -10.09 11.29 -18.36
N HIS A 159 -9.61 12.48 -17.96
CA HIS A 159 -10.43 13.66 -17.71
C HIS A 159 -10.42 14.69 -18.86
N GLY A 160 -9.68 14.43 -19.93
CA GLY A 160 -9.63 15.29 -21.11
C GLY A 160 -11.01 15.44 -21.76
N LYS A 161 -11.26 16.60 -22.37
CA LYS A 161 -12.53 16.88 -23.05
C LYS A 161 -12.76 15.83 -24.14
N PRO A 162 -13.86 15.05 -24.08
CA PRO A 162 -14.17 14.11 -25.13
C PRO A 162 -14.54 14.90 -26.40
N SER A 163 -13.85 14.63 -27.52
CA SER A 163 -14.09 15.30 -28.80
C SER A 163 -15.38 14.85 -29.50
N SER A 164 -16.04 13.84 -28.94
CA SER A 164 -17.33 13.27 -29.37
C SER A 164 -17.94 12.55 -28.17
N SER A 165 -19.21 12.17 -28.25
CA SER A 165 -20.07 11.55 -27.21
C SER A 165 -19.61 10.19 -26.66
N GLU A 166 -18.31 9.92 -26.61
CA GLU A 166 -17.70 8.71 -26.11
C GLU A 166 -16.92 9.00 -24.83
N ASP A 167 -17.38 8.37 -23.76
CA ASP A 167 -16.82 8.41 -22.41
C ASP A 167 -15.33 8.06 -22.35
N GLY A 168 -14.66 8.47 -21.27
CA GLY A 168 -13.27 8.10 -21.00
C GLY A 168 -13.07 6.58 -20.92
N THR A 169 -11.99 6.08 -21.52
CA THR A 169 -11.71 4.62 -21.59
C THR A 169 -10.60 4.15 -20.65
N LEU A 170 -9.86 5.07 -20.02
CA LEU A 170 -8.91 4.80 -18.93
C LEU A 170 -9.52 5.27 -17.61
N TYR A 171 -9.28 4.53 -16.52
CA TYR A 171 -9.93 4.80 -15.23
C TYR A 171 -8.95 5.04 -14.07
N GLY A 172 -7.72 4.52 -14.17
CA GLY A 172 -6.74 4.68 -13.10
C GLY A 172 -5.36 4.20 -13.44
N ALA A 173 -4.37 4.66 -12.67
CA ALA A 173 -3.00 4.20 -12.80
C ALA A 173 -2.24 4.23 -11.47
N LYS A 174 -1.24 3.36 -11.33
CA LYS A 174 -0.28 3.41 -10.22
C LYS A 174 1.09 2.89 -10.57
N ILE A 175 2.10 3.37 -9.82
CA ILE A 175 3.42 2.74 -9.76
C ILE A 175 3.33 1.28 -9.27
N THR A 176 4.14 0.40 -9.86
CA THR A 176 4.28 -1.01 -9.46
C THR A 176 5.74 -1.45 -9.46
N GLY A 177 6.05 -2.50 -8.70
CA GLY A 177 7.42 -2.98 -8.47
C GLY A 177 8.04 -2.44 -7.17
N GLY A 178 9.38 -2.37 -7.12
CA GLY A 178 10.14 -2.00 -5.93
C GLY A 178 10.18 -0.50 -5.59
N GLY A 179 9.63 0.37 -6.45
CA GLY A 179 9.63 1.82 -6.26
C GLY A 179 10.82 2.55 -6.89
N SER A 180 10.90 3.86 -6.63
CA SER A 180 11.97 4.76 -7.13
C SER A 180 12.12 4.79 -8.66
N GLY A 181 11.00 4.56 -9.38
CA GLY A 181 10.96 4.45 -10.83
C GLY A 181 10.26 3.17 -11.28
N GLY A 182 10.59 2.73 -12.48
CA GLY A 182 10.12 1.46 -13.03
C GLY A 182 8.81 1.60 -13.80
N THR A 183 7.79 0.83 -13.40
CA THR A 183 6.61 0.57 -14.21
C THR A 183 5.37 1.22 -13.62
N VAL A 184 4.49 1.72 -14.49
CA VAL A 184 3.13 2.14 -14.13
C VAL A 184 2.14 1.15 -14.71
N CYS A 185 1.24 0.65 -13.86
CA CYS A 185 0.08 -0.14 -14.26
C CYS A 185 -1.09 0.82 -14.54
N VAL A 186 -1.81 0.61 -15.63
CA VAL A 186 -2.98 1.41 -16.03
C VAL A 186 -4.18 0.46 -16.18
N ILE A 187 -5.35 0.87 -15.70
CA ILE A 187 -6.61 0.15 -15.91
C ILE A 187 -7.51 0.92 -16.89
N GLY A 188 -8.07 0.20 -17.85
CA GLY A 188 -8.90 0.74 -18.93
C GLY A 188 -9.84 -0.32 -19.52
N ARG A 189 -10.79 0.13 -20.35
CA ARG A 189 -11.61 -0.80 -21.14
C ARG A 189 -10.73 -1.55 -22.14
N ASN A 190 -11.04 -2.80 -22.40
CA ASN A 190 -10.41 -3.54 -23.49
C ASN A 190 -11.00 -3.11 -24.84
N CYS A 191 -10.51 -1.99 -25.37
CA CYS A 191 -10.95 -1.45 -26.66
C CYS A 191 -9.80 -0.73 -27.40
N LEU A 192 -9.99 -0.51 -28.70
CA LEU A 192 -9.01 0.17 -29.56
C LEU A 192 -8.65 1.56 -29.04
N ARG A 193 -9.65 2.30 -28.52
CA ARG A 193 -9.46 3.66 -27.99
C ARG A 193 -8.52 3.69 -26.79
N SER A 194 -8.64 2.75 -25.85
CA SER A 194 -7.69 2.63 -24.73
C SER A 194 -6.26 2.42 -25.23
N SER A 195 -6.09 1.54 -26.24
CA SER A 195 -4.77 1.27 -26.83
C SER A 195 -4.16 2.52 -27.48
N GLN A 196 -4.98 3.28 -28.22
CA GLN A 196 -4.58 4.56 -28.81
C GLN A 196 -4.18 5.59 -27.73
N GLN A 197 -4.94 5.69 -26.63
CA GLN A 197 -4.61 6.58 -25.51
C GLN A 197 -3.31 6.18 -24.81
N ILE A 198 -3.02 4.88 -24.65
CA ILE A 198 -1.75 4.41 -24.08
C ILE A 198 -0.57 4.78 -24.98
N LEU A 199 -0.70 4.64 -26.31
CA LEU A 199 0.33 5.08 -27.26
C LEU A 199 0.54 6.60 -27.20
N GLU A 200 -0.53 7.38 -27.12
CA GLU A 200 -0.45 8.84 -26.96
C GLU A 200 0.29 9.22 -25.66
N ILE A 201 -0.02 8.57 -24.54
CA ILE A 201 0.70 8.76 -23.26
C ILE A 201 2.19 8.44 -23.43
N GLN A 202 2.53 7.34 -24.10
CA GLN A 202 3.91 6.94 -24.36
C GLN A 202 4.67 8.01 -25.18
N HIS A 203 4.03 8.55 -26.23
CA HIS A 203 4.58 9.62 -27.06
C HIS A 203 4.73 10.94 -26.30
N ARG A 204 3.73 11.36 -25.52
CA ARG A 204 3.80 12.56 -24.67
C ARG A 204 4.90 12.45 -23.61
N TYR A 205 5.04 11.27 -23.00
CA TYR A 205 6.11 11.01 -22.05
C TYR A 205 7.48 11.13 -22.72
N LYS A 206 7.67 10.53 -23.90
CA LYS A 206 8.91 10.68 -24.68
C LYS A 206 9.18 12.13 -25.06
N GLY A 207 8.19 12.85 -25.57
CA GLY A 207 8.34 14.27 -25.90
C GLY A 207 8.76 15.11 -24.70
N GLY A 208 8.26 14.75 -23.51
CA GLY A 208 8.55 15.45 -22.26
C GLY A 208 9.83 15.07 -21.53
N THR A 209 10.43 13.91 -21.82
CA THR A 209 11.55 13.35 -21.04
C THR A 209 12.71 12.83 -21.89
N GLY A 210 12.52 12.68 -23.20
CA GLY A 210 13.44 11.99 -24.11
C GLY A 210 13.39 10.46 -24.03
N TYR A 211 12.76 9.89 -23.01
CA TYR A 211 12.68 8.45 -22.79
C TYR A 211 11.37 7.87 -23.32
N LEU A 212 11.43 6.78 -24.10
CA LEU A 212 10.26 6.05 -24.58
C LEU A 212 9.99 4.85 -23.65
N PRO A 213 8.94 4.87 -22.82
CA PRO A 213 8.63 3.74 -21.94
C PRO A 213 8.25 2.50 -22.75
N PHE A 214 8.61 1.31 -22.26
CA PHE A 214 8.15 0.06 -22.85
C PHE A 214 6.69 -0.21 -22.46
N ILE A 215 5.85 -0.62 -23.42
CA ILE A 215 4.46 -1.01 -23.17
C ILE A 215 4.40 -2.53 -23.02
N PHE A 216 3.92 -2.98 -21.87
CA PHE A 216 3.58 -4.39 -21.64
C PHE A 216 2.06 -4.56 -21.76
N GLU A 217 1.63 -5.56 -22.53
CA GLU A 217 0.22 -5.92 -22.67
C GLU A 217 0.04 -7.44 -22.54
N GLY A 218 -1.11 -7.85 -22.01
CA GLY A 218 -1.48 -9.25 -21.83
C GLY A 218 -0.89 -9.88 -20.57
N SER A 219 -1.19 -11.17 -20.40
CA SER A 219 -0.69 -11.99 -19.29
C SER A 219 0.37 -12.98 -19.80
N SER A 220 1.44 -13.15 -19.03
CA SER A 220 2.45 -14.16 -19.33
C SER A 220 2.10 -15.51 -18.72
N PRO A 221 2.56 -16.63 -19.32
CA PRO A 221 2.50 -17.93 -18.67
C PRO A 221 3.18 -17.97 -17.30
N GLY A 222 2.54 -18.62 -16.32
CA GLY A 222 3.19 -18.98 -15.07
C GLY A 222 4.26 -20.07 -15.24
N SER A 223 5.16 -20.21 -14.27
CA SER A 223 6.27 -21.18 -14.28
C SER A 223 5.82 -22.62 -14.54
N GLY A 224 4.62 -22.99 -14.09
CA GLY A 224 4.05 -24.33 -14.29
C GLY A 224 3.78 -24.69 -15.77
N LYS A 225 3.66 -23.71 -16.68
CA LYS A 225 3.42 -24.00 -18.11
C LYS A 225 4.61 -24.68 -18.79
N PHE A 226 5.82 -24.48 -18.28
CA PHE A 226 7.06 -24.99 -18.89
C PHE A 226 7.57 -26.30 -18.26
N GLY A 227 6.81 -26.90 -17.33
CA GLY A 227 7.25 -28.08 -16.57
C GLY A 227 8.26 -27.75 -15.45
N TYR A 228 8.77 -28.78 -14.78
CA TYR A 228 9.75 -28.62 -13.70
C TYR A 228 10.74 -29.80 -13.64
N LEU A 229 11.97 -29.53 -13.19
CA LEU A 229 12.94 -30.57 -12.85
C LEU A 229 12.68 -31.05 -11.42
N ARG A 230 12.54 -32.37 -11.24
CA ARG A 230 12.36 -32.98 -9.91
C ARG A 230 13.69 -33.58 -9.44
N ILE A 231 14.30 -32.98 -8.43
CA ILE A 231 15.47 -33.56 -7.78
C ILE A 231 15.02 -34.75 -6.92
N ARG A 232 15.48 -35.96 -7.24
CA ARG A 232 15.28 -37.17 -6.41
C ARG A 232 16.57 -37.46 -5.65
N ARG A 233 16.49 -37.62 -4.33
CA ARG A 233 17.62 -38.15 -3.56
C ARG A 233 17.74 -39.66 -3.82
N PRO A 234 18.95 -40.20 -4.01
CA PRO A 234 19.13 -41.64 -4.10
C PRO A 234 18.65 -42.30 -2.80
N LEU A 235 17.91 -43.40 -2.90
CA LEU A 235 17.67 -44.27 -1.75
C LEU A 235 19.02 -44.77 -1.26
N SER A 236 19.30 -44.60 0.05
CA SER A 236 20.50 -45.16 0.66
C SER A 236 20.47 -46.67 0.44
N ARG A 237 21.47 -47.20 -0.27
CA ARG A 237 21.68 -48.64 -0.33
C ARG A 237 22.06 -49.08 1.08
N THR A 238 21.13 -49.77 1.74
CA THR A 238 21.35 -50.55 2.97
C THR A 238 22.40 -51.62 2.75
#